data_AF-A0A9Q1R554-F1
#
_entry.id   AF-A0A9Q1R554-F1
#
_cell.length_a   1.000
_cell.length_b   1.000
_cell.length_c   1.000
_cell.angle_alpha   90.00
_cell.angle_beta   90.00
_cell.angle_gamma   90.00
#
_symmetry.space_group_name_H-M   'P 1'
#
loop_
_entity.id
_entity.type
_entity.pdbx_description
1 polymer ?
#
loop_
_entity_poly.entity_id
_entity_poly.type
_entity_poly.pdbx_seq_one_letter_code
_entity_poly.pdbx_strand_id
1 'polypeptide(L)'
;MGRYPCCKDGEYDDLKKGPWTEDEDEKLIDYINKNGHTNWKLIPRKADLKRCGKSCRLRWNNYLRPDIKRGEFSHEEEEIIINLHSHLGNKWSRIAAHLSGRTDNEIKNFYNSHIKLDDIDAWEIPQDDEAISFFWNTIFQ
;
A
#
# COMPACT_ATOMS: atom_id res chain seq x y z
N MET A 1 -5.01 -21.26 -7.62
CA MET A 1 -3.55 -21.32 -7.85
C MET A 1 -2.84 -20.72 -6.64
N GLY A 2 -2.14 -21.53 -5.85
CA GLY A 2 -1.47 -21.07 -4.63
C GLY A 2 -0.28 -20.16 -4.95
N ARG A 3 -0.19 -19.00 -4.30
CA ARG A 3 0.98 -18.13 -4.44
C ARG A 3 2.17 -18.82 -3.75
N TYR A 4 3.23 -19.09 -4.49
CA TYR A 4 4.46 -19.64 -3.92
C TYR A 4 4.97 -18.71 -2.80
N PRO A 5 5.34 -19.26 -1.63
CA PRO A 5 5.83 -18.46 -0.52
C PRO A 5 7.11 -17.69 -0.91
N CYS A 6 7.22 -16.48 -0.39
CA CYS A 6 8.32 -15.56 -0.70
C CYS A 6 9.67 -16.05 -0.12
N CYS A 7 9.62 -16.82 0.95
CA CYS A 7 10.76 -17.41 1.63
C CYS A 7 10.62 -18.93 1.64
N LYS A 8 11.73 -19.64 1.86
CA LYS A 8 11.68 -21.11 2.01
C LYS A 8 11.08 -21.46 3.36
N ASP A 9 10.42 -22.61 3.45
CA ASP A 9 9.94 -23.15 4.71
C ASP A 9 11.14 -23.33 5.67
N GLY A 10 11.02 -22.80 6.89
CA GLY A 10 12.10 -22.74 7.89
C GLY A 10 12.81 -21.39 8.03
N GLU A 11 12.77 -20.50 7.02
CA GLU A 11 13.25 -19.10 7.18
C GLU A 11 12.18 -18.20 7.82
N TYR A 12 10.94 -18.68 8.00
CA TYR A 12 9.82 -17.86 8.44
C TYR A 12 9.76 -17.57 9.94
N ASP A 13 10.34 -18.44 10.78
CA ASP A 13 10.19 -18.35 12.23
C ASP A 13 10.99 -17.19 12.84
N ASP A 14 12.06 -16.74 12.17
CA ASP A 14 12.93 -15.65 12.63
C ASP A 14 12.65 -14.28 11.96
N LEU A 15 11.68 -14.21 11.05
CA LEU A 15 11.38 -12.98 10.30
C LEU A 15 10.35 -12.10 11.01
N LYS A 16 10.72 -10.82 11.21
CA LYS A 16 9.86 -9.82 11.83
C LYS A 16 8.68 -9.48 10.91
N LYS A 17 7.47 -9.67 11.44
CA LYS A 17 6.20 -9.20 10.86
C LYS A 17 5.77 -7.91 11.58
N GLY A 18 5.03 -7.04 10.90
CA GLY A 18 4.52 -5.80 11.48
C GLY A 18 5.33 -4.55 11.09
N PRO A 19 5.20 -3.45 11.86
CA PRO A 19 5.66 -2.12 11.48
C PRO A 19 7.18 -2.06 11.29
N TRP A 20 7.63 -1.27 10.32
CA TRP A 20 9.04 -0.95 10.08
C TRP A 20 9.51 0.10 11.08
N THR A 21 10.69 -0.10 11.64
CA THR A 21 11.35 0.92 12.48
C THR A 21 12.27 1.79 11.62
N GLU A 22 12.63 2.96 12.15
CA GLU A 22 13.56 3.89 11.47
C GLU A 22 14.91 3.22 11.18
N ASP A 23 15.47 2.47 12.13
CA ASP A 23 16.71 1.69 11.91
C ASP A 23 16.61 0.69 10.75
N GLU A 24 15.44 0.06 10.57
CA GLU A 24 15.23 -0.89 9.47
C GLU A 24 15.14 -0.15 8.13
N ASP A 25 14.48 1.01 8.12
CA ASP A 25 14.38 1.86 6.94
C ASP A 25 15.75 2.41 6.52
N GLU A 26 16.55 2.88 7.46
CA GLU A 26 17.90 3.38 7.21
C GLU A 26 18.79 2.30 6.58
N LYS A 27 18.80 1.09 7.17
CA LYS A 27 19.54 -0.06 6.60
C LYS A 27 19.10 -0.37 5.16
N LEU A 28 17.79 -0.32 4.90
CA LEU A 28 17.24 -0.59 3.58
C LEU A 28 17.65 0.50 2.56
N ILE A 29 17.55 1.77 2.96
CA ILE A 29 17.92 2.93 2.14
C ILE A 29 19.41 2.90 1.81
N ASP A 30 20.26 2.73 2.83
CA ASP A 30 21.71 2.71 2.66
C ASP A 30 22.15 1.59 1.70
N TYR A 31 21.60 0.38 1.90
CA TYR A 31 21.88 -0.73 1.02
C TYR A 31 21.47 -0.45 -0.43
N ILE A 32 20.26 0.07 -0.65
CA ILE A 32 19.73 0.33 -2.00
C ILE A 32 20.50 1.46 -2.69
N ASN A 33 20.87 2.52 -1.97
CA ASN A 33 21.66 3.62 -2.53
C ASN A 33 23.05 3.14 -2.98
N LYS A 34 23.66 2.20 -2.24
CA LYS A 34 24.98 1.63 -2.56
C LYS A 34 24.95 0.56 -3.66
N ASN A 35 23.92 -0.28 -3.69
CA ASN A 35 23.93 -1.53 -4.48
C ASN A 35 22.80 -1.61 -5.52
N GLY A 36 21.83 -0.70 -5.48
CA GLY A 36 20.57 -0.81 -6.22
C GLY A 36 19.64 -1.88 -5.64
N HIS A 37 18.55 -2.14 -6.37
CA HIS A 37 17.42 -2.96 -5.88
C HIS A 37 16.92 -3.98 -6.93
N THR A 38 17.83 -4.54 -7.73
CA THR A 38 17.49 -5.48 -8.82
C THR A 38 16.99 -6.85 -8.33
N ASN A 39 17.45 -7.30 -7.16
CA ASN A 39 17.08 -8.61 -6.59
C ASN A 39 16.62 -8.53 -5.13
N TRP A 40 15.33 -8.25 -4.94
CA TRP A 40 14.67 -8.13 -3.64
C TRP A 40 14.84 -9.34 -2.71
N LYS A 41 15.06 -10.56 -3.23
CA LYS A 41 15.24 -11.75 -2.39
C LYS A 41 16.55 -11.71 -1.59
N LEU A 42 17.58 -11.06 -2.11
CA LEU A 42 18.90 -11.01 -1.49
C LEU A 42 19.10 -9.79 -0.59
N ILE A 43 18.30 -8.74 -0.80
CA ILE A 43 18.43 -7.47 -0.06
C ILE A 43 18.38 -7.69 1.45
N PRO A 44 17.42 -8.42 2.04
CA PRO A 44 17.33 -8.47 3.50
C PRO A 44 18.58 -9.05 4.14
N ARG A 45 19.10 -10.16 3.60
CA ARG A 45 20.33 -10.79 4.11
C ARG A 45 21.54 -9.89 3.97
N LYS A 46 21.65 -9.14 2.86
CA LYS A 46 22.80 -8.28 2.60
C LYS A 46 22.74 -6.93 3.32
N ALA A 47 21.53 -6.47 3.62
CA ALA A 47 21.26 -5.24 4.38
C ALA A 47 21.15 -5.50 5.90
N ASP A 48 21.42 -6.73 6.36
CA ASP A 48 21.28 -7.13 7.76
C ASP A 48 19.88 -6.83 8.34
N LEU A 49 18.85 -7.23 7.58
CA LEU A 49 17.45 -7.09 7.93
C LEU A 49 16.80 -8.46 8.15
N LYS A 50 16.11 -8.59 9.29
CA LYS A 50 15.24 -9.74 9.60
C LYS A 50 13.87 -9.63 8.93
N ARG A 51 13.85 -9.28 7.64
CA ARG A 51 12.64 -9.08 6.82
C ARG A 51 12.68 -9.97 5.59
N CYS A 52 11.53 -10.28 5.00
CA CYS A 52 11.50 -10.96 3.71
C CYS A 52 11.69 -9.96 2.55
N GLY A 53 12.17 -10.45 1.40
CA GLY A 53 12.38 -9.61 0.22
C GLY A 53 11.11 -8.90 -0.28
N LYS A 54 9.95 -9.58 -0.18
CA LYS A 54 8.65 -8.96 -0.49
C LYS A 54 8.34 -7.78 0.42
N SER A 55 8.65 -7.88 1.72
CA SER A 55 8.44 -6.80 2.68
C SER A 55 9.33 -5.60 2.35
N CYS A 56 10.62 -5.85 2.04
CA CYS A 56 11.56 -4.80 1.62
C CYS A 56 11.08 -4.08 0.35
N ARG A 57 10.64 -4.83 -0.67
CA ARG A 57 10.10 -4.26 -1.91
C ARG A 57 8.91 -3.36 -1.65
N LEU A 58 7.97 -3.84 -0.84
CA LEU A 58 6.77 -3.09 -0.50
C LEU A 58 7.11 -1.81 0.26
N ARG A 59 8.01 -1.91 1.24
CA ARG A 59 8.43 -0.75 2.04
C ARG A 59 9.10 0.31 1.16
N TRP A 60 10.04 -0.10 0.31
CA TRP A 60 10.72 0.82 -0.60
C TRP A 60 9.74 1.51 -1.55
N ASN A 61 8.95 0.73 -2.30
CA ASN A 61 8.08 1.26 -3.35
C ASN A 61 6.93 2.14 -2.83
N ASN A 62 6.49 1.94 -1.59
CA ASN A 62 5.37 2.67 -1.03
C ASN A 62 5.79 3.81 -0.08
N TYR A 63 6.97 3.71 0.53
CA TYR A 63 7.35 4.63 1.61
C TYR A 63 8.76 5.20 1.53
N LEU A 64 9.77 4.53 0.97
CA LEU A 64 11.16 5.03 1.08
C LEU A 64 11.73 5.61 -0.21
N ARG A 65 11.13 5.30 -1.36
CA ARG A 65 11.59 5.82 -2.65
C ARG A 65 11.49 7.35 -2.66
N PRO A 66 12.54 8.08 -3.08
CA PRO A 66 12.64 9.53 -2.92
C PRO A 66 11.70 10.34 -3.82
N ASP A 67 11.17 9.74 -4.88
CA ASP A 67 10.24 10.33 -5.84
C ASP A 67 8.77 10.26 -5.38
N ILE A 68 8.49 9.68 -4.21
CA ILE A 68 7.13 9.59 -3.66
C ILE A 68 6.76 10.93 -3.01
N LYS A 69 5.68 11.55 -3.50
CA LYS A 69 5.11 12.77 -2.93
C LYS A 69 4.51 12.49 -1.55
N ARG A 70 4.64 13.45 -0.64
CA ARG A 70 4.06 13.39 0.71
C ARG A 70 2.93 14.40 0.84
N GLY A 71 1.92 14.05 1.62
CA GLY A 71 0.75 14.88 1.87
C GLY A 71 -0.49 14.45 1.09
N GLU A 72 -1.55 15.23 1.26
CA GLU A 72 -2.88 15.00 0.69
C GLU A 72 -2.88 15.06 -0.83
N PHE A 73 -3.90 14.46 -1.45
CA PHE A 73 -4.13 14.59 -2.87
C PHE A 73 -4.60 16.02 -3.18
N SER A 74 -4.07 16.59 -4.25
CA SER A 74 -4.63 17.83 -4.81
C SER A 74 -5.93 17.53 -5.56
N HIS A 75 -6.81 18.52 -5.66
CA HIS A 75 -8.11 18.36 -6.33
C HIS A 75 -7.96 17.82 -7.76
N GLU A 76 -6.95 18.28 -8.49
CA GLU A 76 -6.65 17.79 -9.84
C GLU A 76 -6.24 16.31 -9.83
N GLU A 77 -5.46 15.87 -8.83
CA GLU A 77 -5.11 14.45 -8.68
C GLU A 77 -6.36 13.61 -8.35
N GLU A 78 -7.26 14.11 -7.50
CA GLU A 78 -8.52 13.44 -7.14
C GLU A 78 -9.43 13.23 -8.35
N GLU A 79 -9.66 14.29 -9.15
CA GLU A 79 -10.44 14.20 -10.39
C GLU A 79 -9.87 13.17 -11.36
N ILE A 80 -8.54 13.14 -11.51
CA ILE A 80 -7.87 12.14 -12.35
C ILE A 80 -8.11 10.73 -11.81
N ILE A 81 -8.04 10.52 -10.49
CA ILE A 81 -8.28 9.20 -9.88
C ILE A 81 -9.71 8.74 -10.16
N ILE A 82 -10.71 9.59 -9.90
CA ILE A 82 -12.13 9.26 -10.09
C ILE A 82 -12.41 8.96 -11.56
N ASN A 83 -11.95 9.83 -12.46
CA ASN A 83 -12.18 9.67 -13.90
C ASN A 83 -11.48 8.41 -14.46
N LEU A 84 -10.22 8.16 -14.10
CA LEU A 84 -9.54 6.96 -14.57
C LEU A 84 -10.10 5.68 -13.97
N HIS A 85 -10.56 5.72 -12.71
CA HIS A 85 -11.22 4.57 -12.09
C HIS A 85 -12.54 4.24 -12.79
N SER A 86 -13.36 5.22 -13.15
CA SER A 86 -14.63 4.97 -13.87
C SER A 86 -14.43 4.23 -15.21
N HIS A 87 -13.30 4.47 -15.88
CA HIS A 87 -12.95 3.83 -17.16
C HIS A 87 -12.16 2.52 -17.01
N LEU A 88 -11.31 2.39 -15.98
CA LEU A 88 -10.36 1.28 -15.84
C LEU A 88 -10.70 0.29 -14.72
N GLY A 89 -11.56 0.68 -13.78
CA GLY A 89 -11.85 -0.01 -12.53
C GLY A 89 -10.62 -0.06 -11.60
N ASN A 90 -10.51 -1.14 -10.81
CA ASN A 90 -9.46 -1.35 -9.79
C ASN A 90 -8.05 -1.62 -10.34
N LYS A 91 -7.70 -1.07 -11.51
CA LYS A 91 -6.37 -1.18 -12.14
C LYS A 91 -5.42 -0.13 -11.60
N TRP A 92 -5.20 -0.14 -10.28
CA TRP A 92 -4.46 0.90 -9.54
C TRP A 92 -3.08 1.22 -10.12
N SER A 93 -2.29 0.22 -10.48
CA SER A 93 -0.96 0.44 -11.06
C SER A 93 -1.01 1.13 -12.42
N ARG A 94 -2.10 0.98 -13.19
CA ARG A 94 -2.31 1.71 -14.45
C ARG A 94 -2.73 3.16 -14.18
N ILE A 95 -3.58 3.39 -13.17
CA ILE A 95 -3.98 4.74 -12.74
C ILE A 95 -2.76 5.50 -12.22
N ALA A 96 -1.92 4.87 -11.39
CA ALA A 96 -0.69 5.45 -10.84
C ALA A 96 0.29 5.94 -11.92
N ALA A 97 0.29 5.33 -13.11
CA ALA A 97 1.13 5.77 -14.22
C ALA A 97 0.78 7.19 -14.71
N HIS A 98 -0.42 7.70 -14.41
CA HIS A 98 -0.87 9.05 -14.74
C HIS A 98 -0.61 10.08 -13.62
N LEU A 99 -0.19 9.64 -12.44
CA LEU A 99 -0.03 10.48 -11.25
C LEU A 99 1.42 10.41 -10.77
N SER A 100 2.24 11.32 -11.30
CA SER A 100 3.68 11.35 -11.01
C SER A 100 3.94 11.48 -9.51
N GLY A 101 4.68 10.52 -8.95
CA GLY A 101 5.05 10.49 -7.53
C GLY A 101 3.95 9.97 -6.59
N ARG A 102 2.81 9.52 -7.11
CA ARG A 102 1.79 8.79 -6.32
C ARG A 102 1.89 7.29 -6.58
N THR A 103 1.66 6.51 -5.54
CA THR A 103 1.71 5.05 -5.60
C THR A 103 0.31 4.47 -5.82
N ASP A 104 0.26 3.28 -6.41
CA ASP A 104 -0.99 2.54 -6.59
C ASP A 104 -1.68 2.22 -5.25
N ASN A 105 -0.90 2.02 -4.20
CA ASN A 105 -1.42 1.83 -2.85
C ASN A 105 -2.07 3.10 -2.28
N GLU A 106 -1.48 4.28 -2.47
CA GLU A 106 -2.08 5.55 -2.04
C GLU A 106 -3.39 5.82 -2.78
N ILE A 107 -3.43 5.62 -4.10
CA ILE A 107 -4.63 5.84 -4.91
C ILE A 107 -5.77 4.92 -4.49
N LYS A 108 -5.47 3.62 -4.30
CA LYS A 108 -6.44 2.66 -3.78
C LYS A 108 -6.95 3.07 -2.39
N ASN A 109 -6.07 3.56 -1.52
CA ASN A 109 -6.45 4.00 -0.18
C ASN A 109 -7.32 5.25 -0.23
N PHE A 110 -6.98 6.23 -1.08
CA PHE A 110 -7.80 7.41 -1.32
C PHE A 110 -9.20 7.01 -1.79
N TYR A 111 -9.31 6.19 -2.85
CA TYR A 111 -10.61 5.77 -3.38
C TYR A 111 -11.46 5.04 -2.33
N ASN A 112 -10.87 4.09 -1.59
CA ASN A 112 -11.59 3.32 -0.57
C ASN A 112 -11.96 4.12 0.68
N SER A 113 -11.31 5.26 0.94
CA SER A 113 -11.62 6.12 2.08
C SER A 113 -12.57 7.25 1.68
N HIS A 114 -12.36 7.91 0.55
CA HIS A 114 -13.14 9.07 0.15
C HIS A 114 -14.43 8.66 -0.56
N ILE A 115 -14.35 7.79 -1.56
CA ILE A 115 -15.52 7.47 -2.40
C ILE A 115 -16.50 6.52 -1.70
N LYS A 116 -15.99 5.58 -0.89
CA LYS A 116 -16.88 4.75 -0.06
C LYS A 116 -17.61 5.55 1.02
N LEU A 117 -17.03 6.65 1.49
CA LEU A 117 -17.70 7.53 2.46
C LEU A 117 -18.74 8.40 1.75
N ASP A 118 -18.45 8.92 0.56
CA ASP A 118 -19.43 9.67 -0.23
C ASP A 118 -20.63 8.80 -0.66
N ASP A 119 -20.40 7.52 -0.98
CA ASP A 119 -21.47 6.54 -1.21
C ASP A 119 -22.24 6.20 0.09
N ILE A 120 -21.64 6.36 1.28
CA ILE A 120 -22.33 6.17 2.56
C ILE A 120 -23.11 7.43 2.94
N ASP A 121 -22.57 8.63 2.71
CA ASP A 121 -23.26 9.90 2.98
C ASP A 121 -24.43 10.14 2.01
N ALA A 122 -24.41 9.52 0.83
CA ALA A 122 -25.53 9.49 -0.11
C ALA A 122 -26.66 8.52 0.30
N TRP A 123 -26.43 7.62 1.27
CA TRP A 123 -27.43 6.73 1.84
C TRP A 123 -27.76 7.20 3.25
N GLU A 124 -29.03 7.48 3.57
CA GLU A 124 -29.41 7.88 4.92
C GLU A 124 -28.92 6.85 5.95
N ILE A 125 -27.84 7.17 6.66
CA ILE A 125 -27.29 6.31 7.72
C ILE A 125 -28.36 6.16 8.80
N PRO A 126 -28.79 4.93 9.14
CA PRO A 126 -29.75 4.72 10.22
C PRO A 126 -29.21 5.33 11.51
N GLN A 127 -30.05 6.07 12.23
CA GLN A 127 -29.67 6.73 13.50
C GLN A 127 -29.72 5.77 14.70
N ASP A 128 -30.01 4.48 14.48
CA ASP A 128 -30.06 3.49 15.54
C ASP A 128 -28.76 2.67 15.62
N ASP A 129 -28.25 2.53 16.86
CA ASP A 129 -26.94 1.90 17.13
C ASP A 129 -26.88 0.42 16.70
N GLU A 130 -28.02 -0.30 16.66
CA GLU A 130 -28.09 -1.68 16.21
C GLU A 130 -27.95 -1.80 14.69
N ALA A 131 -28.64 -0.96 13.91
CA ALA A 131 -28.51 -0.93 12.46
C ALA A 131 -27.17 -0.35 12.00
N ILE A 132 -26.56 0.59 12.74
CA ILE A 132 -25.19 1.06 12.48
C ILE A 132 -24.23 -0.13 12.58
N SER A 133 -24.29 -0.90 13.67
CA SER A 133 -23.46 -2.08 13.86
C SER A 133 -23.68 -3.14 12.77
N PHE A 134 -24.94 -3.39 12.40
CA PHE A 134 -25.29 -4.33 11.33
C PHE A 134 -24.81 -3.85 9.94
N PHE A 135 -24.91 -2.55 9.66
CA PHE A 135 -24.48 -1.91 8.42
C PHE A 135 -22.97 -2.03 8.25
N TRP A 136 -22.19 -1.65 9.26
CA TRP A 136 -20.73 -1.79 9.20
C TRP A 136 -20.29 -3.26 9.10
N ASN A 137 -20.96 -4.19 9.78
CA ASN A 137 -20.65 -5.62 9.70
C ASN A 137 -21.00 -6.25 8.34
N THR A 138 -22.00 -5.73 7.63
CA THR A 138 -22.42 -6.23 6.30
C THR A 138 -21.57 -5.66 5.16
N ILE A 139 -21.10 -4.42 5.29
CA ILE A 139 -20.28 -3.74 4.27
C ILE A 139 -18.79 -4.16 4.34
N PHE A 140 -18.29 -4.57 5.53
CA PHE A 140 -16.87 -4.86 5.77
C PHE A 140 -16.54 -6.34 6.05
N GLN A 141 -17.43 -7.29 5.72
CA GLN A 141 -17.12 -8.72 5.55
C GLN A 141 -16.87 -9.06 4.07
#